data_AF-A0ABD2VCE4-F1
#
_entry.id   AF-A0ABD2VCE4-F1
#
_cell.length_a   1.000
_cell.length_b   1.000
_cell.length_c   1.000
_cell.angle_alpha   90.00
_cell.angle_beta   90.00
_cell.angle_gamma   90.00
#
_symmetry.space_group_name_H-M   'P 1'
#
loop_
_entity.id
_entity.type
_entity.pdbx_description
1 polymer ?
#
loop_
_entity_poly.entity_id
_entity_poly.type
_entity_poly.pdbx_seq_one_letter_code
_entity_poly.pdbx_strand_id
1 'polypeptide(L)'
;MGDEKDAFYVVRKGDVIGVYKNLSDLQALLRTSIGEPAISVFKGYRLTKESEEYLASHGLKNAMYSMDFSDVRDDLFGTLIPCPFRQPGSSKDKIVGKNVQEKRMQMELVASPSFAASGQQKLAKLDNFLEAPPISSYPSPYMQCSCILEFDGASKGNPGLAGAGAVLRAADGSMVFRLREGVGVATNNVAEYRGVILGLRYALEKGFKHIKVKGDSKLVCMQTQGIWKCKNQNMAELSKIVKELKDQFMSFQINHMDRESNTEADAQANLAVYLKNGEIQVECDMIT
;
A
#
# COMPACT_ATOMS: atom_id res chain seq x y z
N MET A 1 -9.02 8.94 38.64
CA MET A 1 -7.81 8.92 37.79
C MET A 1 -7.01 7.64 38.04
N GLY A 2 -7.55 6.48 37.64
CA GLY A 2 -6.91 5.16 37.82
C GLY A 2 -7.05 4.21 36.64
N ASP A 3 -7.95 4.49 35.67
CA ASP A 3 -8.37 3.51 34.65
C ASP A 3 -7.69 3.66 33.27
N GLU A 4 -6.76 4.60 33.09
CA GLU A 4 -6.08 4.77 31.80
C GLU A 4 -4.97 3.74 31.54
N LYS A 5 -4.47 3.04 32.57
CA LYS A 5 -3.36 2.08 32.41
C LYS A 5 -3.77 0.78 31.71
N ASP A 6 -5.06 0.43 31.71
CA ASP A 6 -5.60 -0.82 31.16
C ASP A 6 -6.56 -0.59 29.97
N ALA A 7 -6.55 0.62 29.41
CA ALA A 7 -7.41 0.96 28.28
C ALA A 7 -6.89 0.34 26.96
N PHE A 8 -7.83 -0.09 26.12
CA PHE A 8 -7.54 -0.48 24.74
C PHE A 8 -8.57 0.15 23.79
N TYR A 9 -8.21 0.22 22.52
CA TYR A 9 -9.00 0.84 21.46
C TYR A 9 -9.27 -0.18 20.36
N VAL A 10 -10.54 -0.37 20.04
CA VAL A 10 -10.99 -1.24 18.95
C VAL A 10 -11.34 -0.36 17.76
N VAL A 11 -10.69 -0.59 16.63
CA VAL A 11 -10.91 0.16 15.39
C VAL A 11 -11.51 -0.78 14.37
N ARG A 12 -12.71 -0.47 13.90
CA ARG A 12 -13.33 -1.15 12.77
C ARG A 12 -13.12 -0.31 11.52
N LYS A 13 -12.54 -0.91 10.48
CA LYS A 13 -12.39 -0.32 9.15
C LYS A 13 -12.84 -1.35 8.11
N GLY A 14 -14.09 -1.20 7.65
CA GLY A 14 -14.75 -2.22 6.84
C GLY A 14 -14.93 -3.52 7.63
N ASP A 15 -14.37 -4.60 7.08
CA ASP A 15 -14.44 -5.96 7.64
C ASP A 15 -13.26 -6.32 8.53
N VAL A 16 -12.34 -5.39 8.79
CA VAL A 16 -11.19 -5.61 9.67
C VAL A 16 -11.39 -4.91 11.01
N ILE A 17 -11.15 -5.63 12.11
CA ILE A 17 -11.08 -5.10 13.47
C ILE A 17 -9.62 -5.11 13.96
N GLY A 18 -9.10 -3.94 14.36
CA GLY A 18 -7.80 -3.81 15.02
C GLY A 18 -7.91 -3.38 16.48
N VAL A 19 -7.10 -3.96 17.37
CA VAL A 19 -7.07 -3.66 18.81
C VAL A 19 -5.73 -3.03 19.21
N TYR A 20 -5.76 -1.80 19.74
CA TYR A 20 -4.59 -0.98 20.05
C TYR A 20 -4.53 -0.65 21.55
N LYS A 21 -3.32 -0.63 22.12
CA LYS A 21 -3.14 -0.19 23.52
C LYS A 21 -3.12 1.32 23.66
N ASN A 22 -2.64 2.05 22.66
CA ASN A 22 -2.46 3.49 22.73
C ASN A 22 -3.15 4.20 21.57
N LEU A 23 -3.73 5.37 21.85
CA LEU A 23 -4.39 6.22 20.85
C LEU A 23 -3.38 6.88 19.88
N SER A 24 -2.11 6.99 20.27
CA SER A 24 -1.03 7.50 19.41
C SER A 24 -0.74 6.57 18.21
N ASP A 25 -0.88 5.25 18.39
CA ASP A 25 -0.70 4.27 17.32
C ASP A 25 -1.81 4.39 16.26
N LEU A 26 -2.98 4.88 16.67
CA LEU A 26 -4.17 5.09 15.83
C LEU A 26 -4.04 6.36 14.96
N GLN A 27 -3.35 7.41 15.44
CA GLN A 27 -3.15 8.64 14.67
C GLN A 27 -2.28 8.45 13.40
N ALA A 28 -1.41 7.43 13.37
CA ALA A 28 -0.60 7.10 12.20
C ALA A 28 -1.42 6.42 11.09
N LEU A 29 -2.41 5.61 11.45
CA LEU A 29 -3.31 4.91 10.53
C LEU A 29 -4.32 5.84 9.84
N LEU A 30 -4.70 6.93 10.51
CA LEU A 30 -5.75 7.85 10.06
C LEU A 30 -5.26 9.01 9.19
N ARG A 31 -3.94 9.21 9.06
CA ARG A 31 -3.38 10.30 8.23
C ARG A 31 -3.33 9.97 6.74
N THR A 32 -3.63 8.74 6.37
CA THR A 32 -3.61 8.27 4.99
C THR A 32 -4.97 7.73 4.63
N SER A 33 -5.95 8.60 4.39
CA SER A 33 -6.94 8.28 3.36
C SER A 33 -7.87 9.43 2.99
N ILE A 34 -7.93 9.71 1.70
CA ILE A 34 -9.06 10.38 1.05
C ILE A 34 -9.90 9.24 0.47
N GLY A 35 -11.10 9.02 1.03
CA GLY A 35 -12.10 8.10 0.45
C GLY A 35 -12.24 6.69 1.07
N GLU A 36 -11.74 6.45 2.28
CA GLU A 36 -11.92 5.15 2.96
C GLU A 36 -13.28 4.97 3.66
N PRO A 37 -13.74 3.71 3.85
CA PRO A 37 -15.00 3.40 4.53
C PRO A 37 -15.02 3.94 5.97
N ALA A 38 -16.23 4.17 6.49
CA ALA A 38 -16.46 4.77 7.82
C ALA A 38 -15.68 4.02 8.92
N ILE A 39 -14.68 4.69 9.49
CA ILE A 39 -13.87 4.15 10.58
C ILE A 39 -14.63 4.37 11.88
N SER A 40 -14.92 3.28 12.60
CA SER A 40 -15.52 3.34 13.93
C SER A 40 -14.47 3.00 14.98
N VAL A 41 -14.35 3.84 16.01
CA VAL A 41 -13.39 3.64 17.10
C VAL A 41 -14.16 3.48 18.41
N PHE A 42 -13.82 2.43 19.14
CA PHE A 42 -14.41 2.11 20.44
C PHE A 42 -13.30 2.00 21.48
N LYS A 43 -13.59 2.38 22.72
CA LYS A 43 -12.69 2.23 23.85
C LYS A 43 -13.22 1.15 24.78
N GLY A 44 -12.37 0.21 25.14
CA GLY A 44 -12.64 -0.85 26.11
C GLY A 44 -11.67 -0.79 27.29
N TYR A 45 -12.03 -1.47 28.37
CA TYR A 45 -11.22 -1.60 29.58
C TYR A 45 -11.14 -3.08 29.98
N ARG A 46 -9.91 -3.59 30.13
CA ARG A 46 -9.58 -4.99 30.49
C ARG A 46 -10.04 -6.04 29.48
N LEU A 47 -9.08 -6.64 28.79
CA LEU A 47 -9.29 -7.84 27.98
C LEU A 47 -9.25 -9.07 28.89
N THR A 48 -10.13 -10.05 28.69
CA THR A 48 -10.02 -11.32 29.42
C THR A 48 -8.82 -12.10 28.90
N LYS A 49 -8.23 -12.96 29.75
CA LYS A 49 -7.08 -13.79 29.36
C LYS A 49 -7.41 -14.72 28.18
N GLU A 50 -8.64 -15.24 28.14
CA GLU A 50 -9.12 -16.06 27.02
C GLU A 50 -9.20 -15.25 25.72
N SER A 51 -9.71 -14.02 25.77
CA SER A 51 -9.72 -13.12 24.60
C SER A 51 -8.31 -12.81 24.12
N GLU A 52 -7.34 -12.60 25.02
CA GLU A 52 -5.93 -12.40 24.64
C GLU A 52 -5.31 -13.63 23.96
N GLU A 53 -5.60 -14.83 24.46
CA GLU A 53 -5.11 -16.09 23.89
C GLU A 53 -5.76 -16.40 22.53
N TYR A 54 -7.07 -16.14 22.39
CA TYR A 54 -7.76 -16.16 21.10
C TYR A 54 -7.13 -15.16 20.12
N LEU A 55 -6.91 -13.94 20.63
CA LEU A 55 -6.06 -12.88 20.09
C LEU A 55 -4.80 -13.39 19.38
N ALA A 56 -3.97 -14.02 20.21
CA ALA A 56 -2.64 -14.48 19.86
C ALA A 56 -2.66 -15.68 18.90
N SER A 57 -3.61 -16.60 19.08
CA SER A 57 -3.72 -17.83 18.27
C SER A 57 -4.11 -17.56 16.81
N HIS A 58 -4.79 -16.44 16.52
CA HIS A 58 -5.21 -16.08 15.17
C HIS A 58 -4.18 -15.22 14.41
N GLY A 59 -2.99 -14.96 14.98
CA GLY A 59 -1.79 -14.60 14.21
C GLY A 59 -1.81 -13.23 13.52
N LEU A 60 -2.07 -12.16 14.26
CA LEU A 60 -2.41 -10.85 13.69
C LEU A 60 -1.39 -9.77 14.08
N LYS A 61 -0.90 -8.96 13.13
CA LYS A 61 0.21 -8.01 13.35
C LYS A 61 -0.09 -6.59 12.87
N ASN A 62 0.27 -5.62 13.74
CA ASN A 62 0.30 -4.15 13.63
C ASN A 62 -0.87 -3.35 14.23
N ALA A 63 -1.77 -4.04 14.90
CA ALA A 63 -2.29 -3.62 16.19
C ALA A 63 -1.76 -4.65 17.21
N MET A 64 -2.04 -4.54 18.52
CA MET A 64 -1.69 -5.67 19.41
C MET A 64 -2.33 -6.98 18.92
N TYR A 65 -3.48 -6.88 18.25
CA TYR A 65 -4.21 -7.95 17.56
C TYR A 65 -5.13 -7.39 16.44
N SER A 66 -5.33 -8.07 15.29
CA SER A 66 -6.17 -7.58 14.16
C SER A 66 -6.96 -8.67 13.40
N MET A 67 -8.26 -8.86 13.59
CA MET A 67 -9.02 -9.99 13.01
C MET A 67 -10.05 -9.57 11.94
N ASP A 68 -10.59 -10.56 11.21
CA ASP A 68 -11.78 -10.36 10.37
C ASP A 68 -13.03 -10.17 11.25
N PHE A 69 -13.98 -9.37 10.79
CA PHE A 69 -15.24 -9.11 11.50
C PHE A 69 -16.05 -10.39 11.73
N SER A 70 -15.98 -11.34 10.80
CA SER A 70 -16.70 -12.62 10.87
C SER A 70 -16.21 -13.49 12.03
N ASP A 71 -14.97 -13.28 12.48
CA ASP A 71 -14.34 -14.02 13.58
C ASP A 71 -14.61 -13.39 14.96
N VAL A 72 -15.34 -12.27 15.01
CA VAL A 72 -15.61 -11.54 16.25
C VAL A 72 -16.80 -12.16 16.98
N ARG A 73 -16.56 -12.70 18.17
CA ARG A 73 -17.62 -13.11 19.10
C ARG A 73 -18.20 -11.90 19.83
N ASP A 74 -19.50 -11.94 20.13
CA ASP A 74 -20.24 -10.82 20.77
C ASP A 74 -19.67 -10.43 22.15
N ASP A 75 -19.03 -11.36 22.86
CA ASP A 75 -18.47 -11.18 24.20
C ASP A 75 -16.97 -10.87 24.22
N LEU A 76 -16.31 -10.88 23.05
CA LEU A 76 -14.85 -10.90 22.95
C LEU A 76 -14.18 -9.68 23.60
N PHE A 77 -14.81 -8.50 23.50
CA PHE A 77 -14.27 -7.23 23.97
C PHE A 77 -14.98 -6.66 25.21
N GLY A 78 -16.00 -7.36 25.72
CA GLY A 78 -16.87 -6.84 26.79
C GLY A 78 -17.57 -5.53 26.40
N THR A 79 -17.87 -4.69 27.40
CA THR A 79 -18.57 -3.42 27.17
C THR A 79 -17.66 -2.39 26.52
N LEU A 80 -17.98 -2.01 25.28
CA LEU A 80 -17.28 -1.00 24.50
C LEU A 80 -18.00 0.36 24.54
N ILE A 81 -17.24 1.44 24.67
CA ILE A 81 -17.74 2.82 24.63
C ILE A 81 -17.39 3.45 23.28
N PRO A 82 -18.37 3.93 22.49
CA PRO A 82 -18.10 4.64 21.24
C PRO A 82 -17.27 5.90 21.48
N CYS A 83 -16.20 6.07 20.69
CA CYS A 83 -15.43 7.30 20.67
C CYS A 83 -15.91 8.14 19.48
N PRO A 84 -16.57 9.30 19.68
CA PRO A 84 -16.98 10.18 18.60
C PRO A 84 -15.74 10.82 17.95
N PHE A 85 -15.11 10.11 17.01
CA PHE A 85 -13.98 10.61 16.24
C PHE A 85 -14.53 11.30 14.97
N ARG A 86 -14.38 12.62 14.88
CA ARG A 86 -14.76 13.38 13.67
C ARG A 86 -13.59 13.40 12.69
N GLN A 87 -13.80 12.88 11.47
CA GLN A 87 -12.87 13.06 10.36
C GLN A 87 -12.69 14.58 10.07
N PRO A 88 -11.46 15.10 9.90
CA PRO A 88 -11.26 16.46 9.43
C PRO A 88 -11.59 16.53 7.92
N GLY A 89 -12.74 17.10 7.59
CA GLY A 89 -13.12 17.41 6.22
C GLY A 89 -12.32 18.57 5.63
N SER A 90 -12.15 18.49 4.31
CA SER A 90 -11.93 19.57 3.33
C SER A 90 -12.05 21.01 3.87
N SER A 91 -11.01 21.81 3.65
CA SER A 91 -10.93 23.21 4.04
C SER A 91 -11.95 24.08 3.28
N LYS A 92 -12.91 24.65 4.02
CA LYS A 92 -13.30 26.08 4.05
C LYS A 92 -14.67 26.18 4.71
N ASP A 93 -14.66 26.51 6.00
CA ASP A 93 -15.45 27.61 6.55
C ASP A 93 -15.03 27.87 8.00
N LYS A 94 -14.29 28.97 8.16
CA LYS A 94 -14.10 29.61 9.47
C LYS A 94 -15.41 30.28 9.82
N ILE A 95 -16.12 29.81 10.84
CA ILE A 95 -16.99 30.70 11.65
C ILE A 95 -16.93 30.27 13.11
N VAL A 96 -16.22 31.06 13.93
CA VAL A 96 -16.58 31.27 15.34
C VAL A 96 -17.11 32.70 15.43
N GLY A 97 -18.38 32.80 15.85
CA GLY A 97 -18.83 33.71 16.89
C GLY A 97 -18.90 35.22 16.60
N LYS A 98 -20.13 35.65 16.26
CA LYS A 98 -20.85 36.84 16.75
C LYS A 98 -20.20 38.23 16.57
N ASN A 99 -20.91 39.09 15.82
CA ASN A 99 -21.72 40.22 16.31
C ASN A 99 -21.61 41.49 15.44
N VAL A 100 -22.78 42.12 15.24
CA VAL A 100 -23.01 43.58 15.13
C VAL A 100 -22.95 44.22 13.73
N GLN A 101 -24.17 44.54 13.26
CA GLN A 101 -24.63 45.79 12.63
C GLN A 101 -23.86 46.33 11.42
N GLU A 102 -24.47 46.22 10.23
CA GLU A 102 -24.24 47.19 9.16
C GLU A 102 -25.51 48.01 8.90
N LYS A 103 -25.41 49.28 9.30
CA LYS A 103 -26.32 50.37 8.96
C LYS A 103 -25.53 51.31 8.05
N ARG A 104 -26.04 51.47 6.82
CA ARG A 104 -26.34 52.78 6.20
C ARG A 104 -25.25 53.53 5.40
N MET A 105 -25.65 53.82 4.15
CA MET A 105 -25.37 55.01 3.30
C MET A 105 -23.98 55.10 2.64
N GLN A 106 -23.78 55.60 1.43
CA GLN A 106 -24.62 56.30 0.42
C GLN A 106 -23.80 56.32 -0.91
N MET A 107 -24.43 56.18 -2.10
CA MET A 107 -24.70 57.27 -3.09
C MET A 107 -23.44 57.59 -3.93
N GLU A 108 -23.45 57.67 -5.26
CA GLU A 108 -24.44 58.24 -6.16
C GLU A 108 -24.09 57.84 -7.61
N LEU A 109 -25.11 57.62 -8.46
CA LEU A 109 -24.99 57.42 -9.90
C LEU A 109 -25.86 58.48 -10.57
N VAL A 110 -25.29 59.37 -11.39
CA VAL A 110 -26.05 60.28 -12.26
C VAL A 110 -25.49 60.22 -13.68
N ALA A 111 -26.41 60.36 -14.63
CA ALA A 111 -26.40 59.89 -16.00
C ALA A 111 -25.54 60.68 -17.02
N SER A 112 -25.36 60.00 -18.16
CA SER A 112 -24.88 60.38 -19.52
C SER A 112 -25.56 61.63 -20.13
N PRO A 113 -25.28 62.11 -21.39
CA PRO A 113 -24.50 61.47 -22.49
C PRO A 113 -23.68 62.39 -23.45
N SER A 114 -22.98 61.72 -24.39
CA SER A 114 -22.59 62.11 -25.78
C SER A 114 -21.59 63.24 -26.06
N PHE A 115 -20.48 62.93 -26.76
CA PHE A 115 -20.27 63.20 -28.21
C PHE A 115 -18.85 62.78 -28.69
N ALA A 116 -18.85 62.08 -29.83
CA ALA A 116 -17.90 62.01 -30.95
C ALA A 116 -16.36 62.12 -30.81
N ALA A 117 -15.72 61.16 -31.50
CA ALA A 117 -14.59 61.29 -32.45
C ALA A 117 -13.15 60.92 -32.04
N SER A 118 -12.65 59.94 -32.80
CA SER A 118 -11.27 59.73 -33.30
C SER A 118 -10.22 59.05 -32.41
N GLY A 119 -9.45 58.15 -33.05
CA GLY A 119 -8.04 57.93 -32.69
C GLY A 119 -7.66 56.58 -32.06
N GLN A 120 -7.54 55.56 -32.90
CA GLN A 120 -6.54 54.48 -32.90
C GLN A 120 -5.68 54.26 -31.64
N GLN A 121 -5.65 53.02 -31.12
CA GLN A 121 -4.45 52.15 -31.14
C GLN A 121 -4.69 50.74 -30.55
N LYS A 122 -4.25 49.74 -31.34
CA LYS A 122 -3.78 48.38 -30.99
C LYS A 122 -4.72 47.34 -30.35
N LEU A 123 -5.12 46.42 -31.25
CA LEU A 123 -5.03 44.95 -31.16
C LEU A 123 -5.89 44.24 -30.10
N ALA A 124 -7.04 43.77 -30.56
CA ALA A 124 -8.01 43.02 -29.78
C ALA A 124 -7.98 41.51 -30.10
N LYS A 125 -8.14 40.73 -29.02
CA LYS A 125 -8.84 39.43 -28.92
C LYS A 125 -8.12 38.16 -29.41
N LEU A 126 -7.62 37.43 -28.42
CA LEU A 126 -7.38 35.99 -28.48
C LEU A 126 -8.55 35.28 -27.78
N ASP A 127 -9.65 35.08 -28.51
CA ASP A 127 -10.72 34.17 -28.12
C ASP A 127 -11.04 33.30 -29.33
N ASN A 128 -10.61 32.04 -29.29
CA ASN A 128 -11.43 30.93 -29.77
C ASN A 128 -10.85 29.58 -29.32
N PHE A 129 -11.59 28.97 -28.40
CA PHE A 129 -11.91 27.55 -28.28
C PHE A 129 -10.80 26.50 -28.47
N LEU A 130 -10.47 25.93 -27.30
CA LEU A 130 -9.88 24.62 -27.08
C LEU A 130 -10.66 23.54 -27.86
N GLU A 131 -10.15 23.14 -29.01
CA GLU A 131 -10.43 21.82 -29.57
C GLU A 131 -9.28 20.90 -29.11
N ALA A 132 -9.56 20.08 -28.10
CA ALA A 132 -8.59 19.12 -27.59
C ALA A 132 -8.28 18.09 -28.71
N PRO A 133 -6.99 17.79 -28.99
CA PRO A 133 -6.64 16.78 -29.96
C PRO A 133 -7.09 15.40 -29.44
N PRO A 134 -7.41 14.44 -30.33
CA PRO A 134 -7.88 13.12 -29.93
C PRO A 134 -6.83 12.44 -29.06
N ILE A 135 -7.29 11.81 -27.97
CA ILE A 135 -6.49 11.01 -27.05
C ILE A 135 -5.73 9.98 -27.89
N SER A 136 -4.45 10.27 -28.08
CA SER A 136 -3.57 9.52 -28.94
C SER A 136 -3.25 8.17 -28.30
N SER A 137 -3.54 7.09 -29.02
CA SER A 137 -3.38 5.69 -28.65
C SER A 137 -1.92 5.22 -28.59
N TYR A 138 -0.97 6.11 -28.30
CA TYR A 138 0.43 5.73 -28.13
C TYR A 138 0.71 5.44 -26.66
N PRO A 139 1.28 4.27 -26.31
CA PRO A 139 1.76 4.03 -24.97
C PRO A 139 2.75 5.14 -24.64
N SER A 140 2.47 5.83 -23.54
CA SER A 140 3.35 6.88 -23.05
C SER A 140 4.76 6.32 -22.88
N PRO A 141 5.85 7.03 -23.22
CA PRO A 141 7.21 6.51 -23.12
C PRO A 141 7.59 6.05 -21.69
N TYR A 142 6.80 6.43 -20.68
CA TYR A 142 6.92 5.98 -19.29
C TYR A 142 6.40 4.54 -19.04
N MET A 143 5.56 3.98 -19.93
CA MET A 143 5.08 2.60 -19.80
C MET A 143 6.13 1.55 -20.19
N GLN A 144 7.09 1.90 -21.05
CA GLN A 144 8.15 0.98 -21.51
C GLN A 144 9.20 0.63 -20.45
N CYS A 145 9.20 1.30 -19.29
CA CYS A 145 10.10 1.00 -18.18
C CYS A 145 9.36 0.50 -16.93
N SER A 146 8.11 0.05 -17.07
CA SER A 146 7.27 -0.45 -15.98
C SER A 146 7.10 -1.96 -16.04
N CYS A 147 7.11 -2.62 -14.89
CA CYS A 147 6.88 -4.06 -14.79
C CYS A 147 6.08 -4.46 -13.54
N ILE A 148 5.51 -5.66 -13.59
CA ILE A 148 4.92 -6.37 -12.45
C ILE A 148 5.84 -7.54 -12.13
N LEU A 149 6.21 -7.67 -10.87
CA LEU A 149 6.99 -8.79 -10.34
C LEU A 149 6.11 -9.61 -9.40
N GLU A 150 5.92 -10.88 -9.69
CA GLU A 150 5.32 -11.88 -8.81
C GLU A 150 6.45 -12.74 -8.24
N PHE A 151 6.47 -13.02 -6.94
CA PHE A 151 7.49 -13.88 -6.31
C PHE A 151 6.85 -14.92 -5.39
N ASP A 152 7.55 -16.03 -5.20
CA ASP A 152 7.20 -17.05 -4.20
C ASP A 152 8.46 -17.82 -3.75
N GLY A 153 8.35 -18.54 -2.64
CA GLY A 153 9.35 -19.48 -2.14
C GLY A 153 8.75 -20.81 -1.72
N ALA A 154 9.42 -21.90 -2.09
CA ALA A 154 9.03 -23.26 -1.74
C ALA A 154 10.10 -23.94 -0.89
N SER A 155 9.68 -24.71 0.13
CA SER A 155 10.57 -25.54 0.94
C SER A 155 9.94 -26.88 1.28
N LYS A 156 10.63 -27.98 0.96
CA LYS A 156 10.21 -29.37 1.26
C LYS A 156 10.72 -29.77 2.66
N GLY A 157 10.00 -29.30 3.68
CA GLY A 157 10.44 -29.29 5.09
C GLY A 157 10.83 -27.88 5.53
N ASN A 158 10.87 -27.58 6.83
CA ASN A 158 11.14 -26.21 7.32
C ASN A 158 12.11 -26.21 8.53
N PRO A 159 13.44 -26.24 8.31
CA PRO A 159 14.13 -26.13 7.03
C PRO A 159 14.15 -27.43 6.19
N GLY A 160 14.28 -27.31 4.86
CA GLY A 160 14.33 -28.41 3.90
C GLY A 160 14.88 -27.98 2.55
N LEU A 161 14.90 -28.87 1.54
CA LEU A 161 15.28 -28.48 0.17
C LEU A 161 14.34 -27.39 -0.32
N ALA A 162 14.90 -26.30 -0.82
CA ALA A 162 14.18 -25.07 -1.07
C ALA A 162 14.51 -24.48 -2.45
N GLY A 163 13.50 -23.84 -3.01
CA GLY A 163 13.55 -23.17 -4.30
C GLY A 163 12.86 -21.82 -4.24
N ALA A 164 13.35 -20.86 -5.01
CA ALA A 164 12.81 -19.53 -5.13
C ALA A 164 12.29 -19.29 -6.55
N GLY A 165 11.14 -18.64 -6.68
CA GLY A 165 10.47 -18.37 -7.94
C GLY A 165 10.15 -16.89 -8.10
N ALA A 166 10.27 -16.38 -9.32
CA ALA A 166 9.81 -15.05 -9.68
C ALA A 166 9.29 -15.01 -11.12
N VAL A 167 8.26 -14.20 -11.36
CA VAL A 167 7.72 -13.93 -12.70
C VAL A 167 7.68 -12.43 -12.91
N LEU A 168 8.37 -11.96 -13.94
CA LEU A 168 8.47 -10.54 -14.27
C LEU A 168 7.74 -10.28 -15.58
N ARG A 169 6.70 -9.44 -15.55
CA ARG A 169 5.89 -9.08 -16.72
C ARG A 169 6.08 -7.61 -17.05
N ALA A 170 6.40 -7.30 -18.30
CA ALA A 170 6.40 -5.93 -18.78
C ALA A 170 4.98 -5.36 -18.74
N ALA A 171 4.82 -4.09 -18.35
CA ALA A 171 3.50 -3.47 -18.21
C ALA A 171 2.76 -3.29 -19.55
N ASP A 172 3.51 -3.25 -20.66
CA ASP A 172 2.96 -3.23 -22.02
C ASP A 172 2.58 -4.64 -22.53
N GLY A 173 2.79 -5.68 -21.72
CA GLY A 173 2.50 -7.06 -22.07
C GLY A 173 3.47 -7.69 -23.06
N SER A 174 4.55 -7.00 -23.46
CA SER A 174 5.46 -7.48 -24.51
C SER A 174 6.31 -8.68 -24.10
N MET A 175 6.63 -8.80 -22.81
CA MET A 175 7.58 -9.78 -22.29
C MET A 175 7.15 -10.36 -20.97
N VAL A 176 7.37 -11.68 -20.82
CA VAL A 176 7.25 -12.40 -19.55
C VAL A 176 8.54 -13.17 -19.31
N PHE A 177 9.20 -12.90 -18.18
CA PHE A 177 10.36 -13.64 -17.72
C PHE A 177 9.97 -14.52 -16.54
N ARG A 178 10.27 -15.81 -16.61
CA ARG A 178 10.13 -16.75 -15.51
C ARG A 178 11.51 -17.08 -14.96
N LEU A 179 11.70 -16.83 -13.68
CA LEU A 179 12.97 -16.93 -12.97
C LEU A 179 12.83 -17.99 -11.89
N ARG A 180 13.84 -18.84 -11.75
CA ARG A 180 13.89 -19.85 -10.70
C ARG A 180 15.32 -20.01 -10.19
N GLU A 181 15.47 -20.12 -8.87
CA GLU A 181 16.76 -20.25 -8.19
C GLU A 181 16.75 -21.43 -7.20
N GLY A 182 17.76 -22.29 -7.26
CA GLY A 182 18.01 -23.30 -6.23
C GLY A 182 18.53 -22.65 -4.96
N VAL A 183 17.83 -22.80 -3.83
CA VAL A 183 18.18 -22.16 -2.56
C VAL A 183 18.96 -23.11 -1.63
N GLY A 184 19.02 -24.40 -1.95
CA GLY A 184 19.64 -25.42 -1.11
C GLY A 184 18.76 -25.79 0.08
N VAL A 185 19.32 -25.99 1.27
CA VAL A 185 18.53 -26.27 2.48
C VAL A 185 18.20 -24.98 3.22
N ALA A 186 16.93 -24.60 3.24
CA ALA A 186 16.48 -23.34 3.83
C ALA A 186 15.06 -23.44 4.40
N THR A 187 14.60 -22.39 5.08
CA THR A 187 13.20 -22.27 5.52
C THR A 187 12.35 -21.65 4.41
N ASN A 188 11.02 -21.79 4.50
CA ASN A 188 10.12 -21.16 3.52
C ASN A 188 10.35 -19.64 3.44
N ASN A 189 10.47 -18.98 4.59
CA ASN A 189 10.69 -17.53 4.64
C ASN A 189 12.01 -17.10 3.98
N VAL A 190 13.07 -17.92 4.06
CA VAL A 190 14.34 -17.66 3.34
C VAL A 190 14.11 -17.77 1.84
N ALA A 191 13.40 -18.80 1.38
CA ALA A 191 13.08 -19.02 -0.02
C ALA A 191 12.25 -17.87 -0.61
N GLU A 192 11.27 -17.38 0.14
CA GLU A 192 10.40 -16.25 -0.23
C GLU A 192 11.21 -14.96 -0.41
N TYR A 193 12.10 -14.67 0.54
CA TYR A 193 13.03 -13.55 0.42
C TYR A 193 13.95 -13.70 -0.79
N ARG A 194 14.41 -14.92 -1.09
CA ARG A 194 15.23 -15.19 -2.28
C ARG A 194 14.44 -14.96 -3.57
N GLY A 195 13.16 -15.35 -3.61
CA GLY A 195 12.27 -15.10 -4.74
C GLY A 195 12.15 -13.61 -5.09
N VAL A 196 11.85 -12.77 -4.09
CA VAL A 196 11.76 -11.32 -4.33
C VAL A 196 13.13 -10.71 -4.71
N ILE A 197 14.23 -11.16 -4.10
CA ILE A 197 15.59 -10.68 -4.44
C ILE A 197 15.94 -11.04 -5.90
N LEU A 198 15.66 -12.27 -6.30
CA LEU A 198 15.88 -12.78 -7.65
C LEU A 198 15.16 -11.90 -8.68
N GLY A 199 13.85 -11.68 -8.46
CA GLY A 199 13.03 -10.86 -9.34
C GLY A 199 13.47 -9.40 -9.42
N LEU A 200 13.78 -8.77 -8.28
CA LEU A 200 14.20 -7.36 -8.24
C LEU A 200 15.55 -7.14 -8.94
N ARG A 201 16.53 -8.03 -8.71
CA ARG A 201 17.82 -7.98 -9.41
C ARG A 201 17.64 -8.09 -10.91
N TYR A 202 16.85 -9.05 -11.36
CA TYR A 202 16.62 -9.26 -12.77
C TYR A 202 15.87 -8.09 -13.41
N ALA A 203 14.90 -7.50 -12.71
CA ALA A 203 14.18 -6.32 -13.20
C ALA A 203 15.10 -5.11 -13.40
N LEU A 204 16.04 -4.87 -12.47
CA LEU A 204 17.07 -3.84 -12.62
C LEU A 204 18.01 -4.13 -13.79
N GLU A 205 18.43 -5.40 -13.97
CA GLU A 205 19.27 -5.83 -15.10
C GLU A 205 18.59 -5.56 -16.45
N LYS A 206 17.26 -5.72 -16.53
CA LYS A 206 16.46 -5.39 -17.73
C LYS A 206 16.16 -3.91 -17.89
N GLY A 207 16.60 -3.06 -16.96
CA GLY A 207 16.44 -1.62 -17.05
C GLY A 207 15.03 -1.12 -16.69
N PHE A 208 14.21 -1.93 -16.03
CA PHE A 208 12.93 -1.45 -15.49
C PHE A 208 13.17 -0.42 -14.38
N LYS A 209 12.40 0.65 -14.40
CA LYS A 209 12.52 1.79 -13.47
C LYS A 209 11.34 1.90 -12.50
N HIS A 210 10.19 1.35 -12.90
CA HIS A 210 8.98 1.33 -12.10
C HIS A 210 8.51 -0.11 -11.92
N ILE A 211 8.28 -0.52 -10.67
CA ILE A 211 7.95 -1.91 -10.36
C ILE A 211 6.80 -2.02 -9.37
N LYS A 212 5.86 -2.93 -9.68
CA LYS A 212 4.83 -3.39 -8.76
C LYS A 212 5.11 -4.84 -8.38
N VAL A 213 5.50 -5.07 -7.13
CA VAL A 213 5.82 -6.37 -6.59
C VAL A 213 4.58 -6.98 -5.93
N LYS A 214 4.35 -8.26 -6.14
CA LYS A 214 3.28 -9.03 -5.52
C LYS A 214 3.81 -10.37 -5.04
N GLY A 215 3.28 -10.84 -3.92
CA GLY A 215 3.54 -12.17 -3.39
C GLY A 215 2.53 -12.48 -2.28
N ASP A 216 2.33 -13.76 -1.98
CA ASP A 216 1.45 -14.25 -0.93
C ASP A 216 2.13 -14.31 0.45
N SER A 217 3.45 -14.10 0.50
CA SER A 217 4.15 -13.91 1.77
C SER A 217 3.86 -12.55 2.42
N LYS A 218 2.84 -12.50 3.28
CA LYS A 218 2.51 -11.30 4.08
C LYS A 218 3.71 -10.82 4.90
N LEU A 219 4.55 -11.74 5.40
CA LEU A 219 5.76 -11.40 6.15
C LEU A 219 6.75 -10.60 5.30
N VAL A 220 7.11 -11.09 4.11
CA VAL A 220 8.07 -10.42 3.23
C VAL A 220 7.51 -9.08 2.76
N CYS A 221 6.23 -9.02 2.38
CA CYS A 221 5.57 -7.79 1.96
C CYS A 221 5.64 -6.72 3.06
N MET A 222 5.20 -7.05 4.28
CA MET A 222 5.13 -6.09 5.39
C MET A 222 6.51 -5.65 5.90
N GLN A 223 7.50 -6.55 5.90
CA GLN A 223 8.87 -6.20 6.28
C GLN A 223 9.55 -5.31 5.23
N THR A 224 9.29 -5.54 3.94
CA THR A 224 9.79 -4.72 2.83
C THR A 224 9.18 -3.31 2.84
N GLN A 225 7.91 -3.20 3.21
CA GLN A 225 7.25 -1.91 3.43
C GLN A 225 7.76 -1.18 4.69
N GLY A 226 8.51 -1.86 5.57
CA GLY A 226 8.95 -1.31 6.86
C GLY A 226 7.87 -1.31 7.93
N ILE A 227 6.71 -1.90 7.65
CA ILE A 227 5.58 -2.01 8.57
C ILE A 227 5.91 -3.00 9.70
N TRP A 228 6.57 -4.12 9.36
CA TRP A 228 7.02 -5.11 10.35
C TRP A 228 8.54 -5.07 10.56
N LYS A 229 8.97 -5.18 11.81
CA LYS A 229 10.39 -5.33 12.15
C LYS A 229 10.86 -6.77 11.89
N CYS A 230 12.10 -6.89 11.42
CA CYS A 230 12.78 -8.17 11.33
C CYS A 230 13.54 -8.45 12.64
N LYS A 231 13.26 -9.58 13.29
CA LYS A 231 13.90 -9.97 14.57
C LYS A 231 15.03 -11.00 14.40
N ASN A 232 15.00 -11.78 13.32
CA ASN A 232 16.01 -12.80 13.05
C ASN A 232 17.13 -12.18 12.20
N GLN A 233 18.39 -12.35 12.64
CA GLN A 233 19.57 -11.77 11.99
C GLN A 233 19.66 -12.10 10.49
N ASN A 234 19.47 -13.38 10.13
CA ASN A 234 19.56 -13.84 8.73
C ASN A 234 18.44 -13.21 7.87
N MET A 235 17.21 -13.14 8.42
CA MET A 235 16.11 -12.43 7.76
C MET A 235 16.33 -10.92 7.69
N ALA A 236 17.09 -10.34 8.62
CA ALA A 236 17.42 -8.92 8.59
C ALA A 236 18.41 -8.60 7.46
N GLU A 237 19.35 -9.49 7.17
CA GLU A 237 20.27 -9.38 6.04
C GLU A 237 19.52 -9.47 4.70
N LEU A 238 18.64 -10.45 4.52
CA LEU A 238 17.80 -10.53 3.31
C LEU A 238 16.89 -9.31 3.16
N SER A 239 16.26 -8.87 4.24
CA SER A 239 15.44 -7.64 4.23
C SER A 239 16.25 -6.40 3.86
N LYS A 240 17.52 -6.31 4.29
CA LYS A 240 18.43 -5.23 3.91
C LYS A 240 18.69 -5.25 2.40
N ILE A 241 18.99 -6.41 1.83
CA ILE A 241 19.21 -6.56 0.39
C ILE A 241 17.97 -6.12 -0.40
N VAL A 242 16.77 -6.54 0.01
CA VAL A 242 15.52 -6.12 -0.65
C VAL A 242 15.34 -4.60 -0.58
N LYS A 243 15.64 -3.96 0.55
CA LYS A 243 15.58 -2.50 0.68
C LYS A 243 16.58 -1.79 -0.22
N GLU A 244 17.82 -2.27 -0.27
CA GLU A 244 18.86 -1.73 -1.16
C GLU A 244 18.49 -1.87 -2.64
N LEU A 245 17.83 -2.96 -3.04
CA LEU A 245 17.32 -3.15 -4.40
C LEU A 245 16.11 -2.25 -4.69
N LYS A 246 15.17 -2.17 -3.74
CA LYS A 246 13.99 -1.30 -3.81
C LYS A 246 14.38 0.16 -4.06
N ASP A 247 15.39 0.66 -3.35
CA ASP A 247 15.80 2.07 -3.42
C ASP A 247 16.47 2.46 -4.76
N GLN A 248 16.77 1.48 -5.63
CA GLN A 248 17.28 1.72 -6.98
C GLN A 248 16.17 1.98 -8.02
N PHE A 249 14.91 1.68 -7.70
CA PHE A 249 13.78 1.96 -8.58
C PHE A 249 13.28 3.40 -8.40
N MET A 250 12.84 4.03 -9.50
CA MET A 250 12.19 5.34 -9.46
C MET A 250 10.80 5.27 -8.82
N SER A 251 10.10 4.14 -8.98
CA SER A 251 8.86 3.85 -8.28
C SER A 251 8.80 2.40 -7.88
N PHE A 252 8.43 2.14 -6.63
CA PHE A 252 8.31 0.81 -6.07
C PHE A 252 7.02 0.70 -5.28
N GLN A 253 6.24 -0.34 -5.56
CA GLN A 253 5.10 -0.76 -4.75
C GLN A 253 5.25 -2.25 -4.48
N ILE A 254 4.88 -2.69 -3.28
CA ILE A 254 4.77 -4.12 -2.96
C ILE A 254 3.43 -4.35 -2.29
N ASN A 255 2.72 -5.39 -2.69
CA ASN A 255 1.41 -5.73 -2.16
C ASN A 255 1.30 -7.23 -1.91
N HIS A 256 0.59 -7.59 -0.85
CA HIS A 256 0.18 -8.97 -0.65
C HIS A 256 -0.90 -9.33 -1.67
N MET A 257 -0.87 -10.58 -2.15
CA MET A 257 -1.93 -11.17 -2.97
C MET A 257 -2.30 -12.55 -2.45
N ASP A 258 -3.46 -13.06 -2.84
CA ASP A 258 -3.89 -14.40 -2.44
C ASP A 258 -3.10 -15.47 -3.19
N ARG A 259 -2.84 -16.60 -2.52
CA ARG A 259 -1.99 -17.68 -3.03
C ARG A 259 -2.53 -18.29 -4.32
N GLU A 260 -3.85 -18.38 -4.44
CA GLU A 260 -4.57 -18.89 -5.61
C GLU A 260 -4.31 -18.03 -6.85
N SER A 261 -3.88 -16.79 -6.66
CA SER A 261 -3.51 -15.87 -7.74
C SER A 261 -2.01 -15.90 -8.07
N ASN A 262 -1.16 -16.50 -7.22
CA ASN A 262 0.32 -16.49 -7.34
C ASN A 262 0.88 -17.79 -7.94
N THR A 263 0.06 -18.52 -8.72
CA THR A 263 0.33 -19.89 -9.14
C THR A 263 1.59 -20.05 -10.00
N GLU A 264 1.90 -19.07 -10.84
CA GLU A 264 3.05 -19.17 -11.75
C GLU A 264 4.37 -19.02 -10.99
N ALA A 265 4.45 -18.08 -10.03
CA ALA A 265 5.63 -17.93 -9.18
C ALA A 265 5.81 -19.14 -8.24
N ASP A 266 4.72 -19.70 -7.69
CA ASP A 266 4.75 -20.94 -6.91
C ASP A 266 5.25 -22.13 -7.73
N ALA A 267 4.81 -22.25 -8.99
CA ALA A 267 5.32 -23.26 -9.90
C ALA A 267 6.83 -23.08 -10.15
N GLN A 268 7.31 -21.84 -10.38
CA GLN A 268 8.74 -21.56 -10.54
C GLN A 268 9.54 -21.96 -9.30
N ALA A 269 9.06 -21.61 -8.11
CA ALA A 269 9.72 -21.94 -6.84
C ALA A 269 9.79 -23.46 -6.61
N ASN A 270 8.70 -24.18 -6.88
CA ASN A 270 8.65 -25.64 -6.76
C ASN A 270 9.57 -26.35 -7.76
N LEU A 271 9.67 -25.87 -9.00
CA LEU A 271 10.62 -26.39 -9.98
C LEU A 271 12.07 -26.18 -9.53
N ALA A 272 12.34 -25.07 -8.83
CA ALA A 272 13.68 -24.71 -8.39
C ALA A 272 14.22 -25.55 -7.20
N VAL A 273 13.34 -26.23 -6.45
CA VAL A 273 13.70 -27.02 -5.25
C VAL A 273 14.82 -28.03 -5.51
N TYR A 274 14.89 -28.58 -6.71
CA TYR A 274 15.86 -29.62 -7.10
C TYR A 274 17.07 -29.07 -7.87
N LEU A 275 17.16 -27.75 -8.07
CA LEU A 275 18.34 -27.12 -8.66
C LEU A 275 19.49 -27.09 -7.66
N LYS A 276 20.72 -26.96 -8.17
CA LYS A 276 21.88 -26.79 -7.29
C LYS A 276 21.77 -25.46 -6.54
N ASN A 277 22.31 -25.41 -5.32
CA ASN A 277 22.32 -24.17 -4.54
C ASN A 277 23.03 -23.04 -5.32
N GLY A 278 22.34 -21.93 -5.52
CA GLY A 278 22.79 -20.77 -6.29
C GLY A 278 22.64 -20.89 -7.80
N GLU A 279 22.12 -22.01 -8.32
CA GLU A 279 21.81 -22.15 -9.74
C GLU A 279 20.56 -21.33 -10.07
N ILE A 280 20.70 -20.42 -11.04
CA ILE A 280 19.60 -19.59 -11.55
C ILE A 280 19.30 -20.00 -12.98
N GLN A 281 18.00 -20.19 -13.26
CA GLN A 281 17.50 -20.42 -14.61
C GLN A 281 16.48 -19.33 -14.96
N VAL A 282 16.50 -18.91 -16.23
CA VAL A 282 15.61 -17.88 -16.75
C VAL A 282 15.00 -18.36 -18.06
N GLU A 283 13.68 -18.24 -18.15
CA GLU A 283 12.88 -18.49 -19.33
C GLU A 283 12.20 -17.18 -19.74
N CYS A 284 12.10 -16.91 -21.04
CA CYS A 284 11.58 -15.65 -21.55
C CYS A 284 10.65 -15.91 -22.73
N ASP A 285 9.43 -15.40 -22.64
CA ASP A 285 8.47 -15.38 -23.74
C ASP A 285 8.28 -13.96 -24.25
N MET A 286 8.35 -13.80 -25.57
CA MET A 286 7.88 -12.59 -26.24
C MET A 286 6.43 -12.79 -26.66
N ILE A 287 5.54 -11.94 -26.17
CA ILE A 287 4.13 -11.96 -26.58
C ILE A 287 4.07 -11.15 -27.89
N THR A 288 3.91 -11.86 -29.00
CA THR A 288 3.89 -11.33 -30.37
C THR A 288 2.48 -10.97 -30.82
#